data_AF-A0A8B9Q3S6-F1
#
_entry.id   AF-A0A8B9Q3S6-F1
#
_cell.length_a   1.000
_cell.length_b   1.000
_cell.length_c   1.000
_cell.angle_alpha   90.00
_cell.angle_beta   90.00
_cell.angle_gamma   90.00
#
_symmetry.space_group_name_H-M   'P 1'
#
loop_
_entity.id
_entity.type
_entity.pdbx_description
1 polymer ?
#
loop_
_entity_poly.entity_id
_entity_poly.type
_entity_poly.pdbx_seq_one_letter_code
_entity_poly.pdbx_strand_id
1 'polypeptide(L)'
;MLSPNSHYIPFLLVFNARPDFYTLYIEEPDSSGHSFGPVSSGVIKALQLADQTLGMLMEGLKQRNLHHCVNLILLADHGMEKTYCSQLEYMTDYLKQSNFYIYVGPAARIRAYNVPKDYFTCKCGPISPQHFKPYLTPNLPKRFHYANNIRIDKVHLLVDRQWLAVRDKGYTFCDGGNHGYDNEFKSMQAIFLGYGPGFKEKTEVDPFENIEVYNLMCDLLRITPAPNNGTHGSLNHLLKKPFYNPLHAKEESSPSSCPVVSLTPSGELGCTCSEVSRSTLLPICENCS
;
A
#
# COMPACT_ATOMS: atom_id res chain seq x y z
N MET A 1 -33.90 -17.01 -5.80
CA MET A 1 -34.03 -17.72 -7.09
C MET A 1 -34.02 -16.66 -8.18
N LEU A 2 -32.93 -16.55 -8.93
CA LEU A 2 -32.84 -15.66 -10.10
C LEU A 2 -32.98 -16.51 -11.37
N SER A 3 -33.74 -15.98 -12.34
CA SER A 3 -34.21 -16.65 -13.56
C SER A 3 -33.08 -17.12 -14.49
N PRO A 4 -33.22 -18.28 -15.20
CA PRO A 4 -32.16 -18.85 -16.05
C PRO A 4 -31.91 -18.11 -17.38
N ASN A 5 -32.67 -17.05 -17.70
CA ASN A 5 -32.71 -16.48 -19.06
C ASN A 5 -32.26 -15.01 -19.19
N SER A 6 -31.51 -14.45 -18.24
CA SER A 6 -30.91 -13.13 -18.46
C SER A 6 -29.57 -13.25 -19.19
N HIS A 7 -29.45 -12.57 -20.33
CA HIS A 7 -28.19 -12.38 -21.05
C HIS A 7 -27.25 -11.49 -20.22
N TYR A 8 -26.49 -12.05 -19.29
CA TYR A 8 -25.74 -11.30 -18.26
C TYR A 8 -24.46 -10.56 -18.71
N ILE A 9 -24.14 -10.48 -20.01
CA ILE A 9 -23.06 -9.59 -20.47
C ILE A 9 -23.43 -8.93 -21.82
N PRO A 10 -24.34 -7.94 -21.83
CA PRO A 10 -24.75 -7.27 -23.06
C PRO A 10 -23.61 -6.46 -23.71
N PHE A 11 -22.60 -6.04 -22.94
CA PHE A 11 -21.51 -5.17 -23.38
C PHE A 11 -20.42 -5.85 -24.23
N LEU A 12 -20.46 -7.19 -24.39
CA LEU A 12 -19.50 -7.92 -25.23
C LEU A 12 -19.92 -8.06 -26.70
N LEU A 13 -21.08 -7.50 -27.10
CA LEU A 13 -21.79 -7.93 -28.32
C LEU A 13 -21.70 -6.98 -29.52
N VAL A 14 -21.42 -5.68 -29.35
CA VAL A 14 -21.40 -4.73 -30.49
C VAL A 14 -19.96 -4.51 -30.96
N PHE A 15 -19.60 -5.08 -32.12
CA PHE A 15 -18.22 -5.13 -32.62
C PHE A 15 -17.50 -3.77 -32.68
N ASN A 16 -18.20 -2.69 -33.08
CA ASN A 16 -17.62 -1.34 -33.16
C ASN A 16 -17.72 -0.51 -31.87
N ALA A 17 -18.31 -1.06 -30.81
CA ALA A 17 -18.48 -0.38 -29.53
C ALA A 17 -18.04 -1.24 -28.33
N ARG A 18 -17.30 -2.33 -28.60
CA ARG A 18 -16.85 -3.27 -27.57
C ARG A 18 -15.57 -2.74 -26.91
N PRO A 19 -15.58 -2.48 -25.59
CA PRO A 19 -14.35 -2.12 -24.88
C PRO A 19 -13.29 -3.22 -24.90
N ASP A 20 -12.03 -2.83 -24.80
CA ASP A 20 -10.90 -3.75 -24.56
C ASP A 20 -10.53 -3.84 -23.07
N PHE A 21 -11.01 -2.89 -22.27
CA PHE A 21 -10.81 -2.83 -20.82
C PHE A 21 -12.15 -2.80 -20.09
N TYR A 22 -12.28 -3.63 -19.06
CA TYR A 22 -13.47 -3.76 -18.23
C TYR A 22 -13.08 -3.81 -16.76
N THR A 23 -13.91 -3.22 -15.91
CA THR A 23 -13.82 -3.38 -14.46
C THR A 23 -15.13 -3.94 -13.93
N LEU A 24 -15.04 -4.87 -12.99
CA LEU A 24 -16.16 -5.36 -12.20
C LEU A 24 -15.75 -5.25 -10.73
N TYR A 25 -16.66 -4.76 -9.90
CA TYR A 25 -16.45 -4.58 -8.47
C TYR A 25 -17.60 -5.25 -7.72
N ILE A 26 -17.26 -5.87 -6.59
CA ILE A 26 -18.18 -6.52 -5.67
C ILE A 26 -17.77 -6.07 -4.27
N GLU A 27 -18.73 -5.63 -3.46
CA GLU A 27 -18.50 -5.11 -2.11
C GLU A 27 -18.11 -6.22 -1.10
N GLU A 28 -18.42 -7.47 -1.41
CA GLU A 28 -18.07 -8.62 -0.59
C GLU A 28 -16.67 -9.16 -0.95
N PRO A 29 -15.89 -9.67 0.02
CA PRO A 29 -16.27 -9.99 1.41
C PRO A 29 -16.09 -8.84 2.44
N ASP A 30 -15.78 -7.62 1.99
CA ASP A 30 -15.45 -6.50 2.87
C ASP A 30 -16.61 -6.12 3.81
N SER A 31 -17.81 -5.96 3.26
CA SER A 31 -19.03 -5.66 4.02
C SER A 31 -19.30 -6.68 5.14
N SER A 32 -19.24 -7.97 4.83
CA SER A 32 -19.38 -9.03 5.83
C SER A 32 -18.20 -9.08 6.80
N GLY A 33 -16.99 -8.77 6.34
CA GLY A 33 -15.78 -8.64 7.16
C GLY A 33 -15.91 -7.56 8.22
N HIS A 34 -16.40 -6.37 7.85
CA HIS A 34 -16.71 -5.30 8.79
C HIS A 34 -17.80 -5.70 9.79
N SER A 35 -18.91 -6.24 9.29
CA SER A 35 -20.10 -6.53 10.12
C SER A 35 -19.86 -7.62 11.16
N PHE A 36 -19.11 -8.67 10.80
CA PHE A 36 -18.99 -9.88 11.63
C PHE A 36 -17.57 -10.20 12.08
N GLY A 37 -16.57 -9.48 11.56
CA GLY A 37 -15.16 -9.82 11.70
C GLY A 37 -14.69 -10.85 10.65
N PRO A 38 -13.37 -10.90 10.37
CA PRO A 38 -12.80 -11.68 9.26
C PRO A 38 -12.96 -13.20 9.42
N VAL A 39 -13.10 -13.70 10.65
CA VAL A 39 -13.31 -15.13 10.94
C VAL A 39 -14.74 -15.32 11.43
N SER A 40 -15.69 -15.41 10.50
CA SER A 40 -17.11 -15.50 10.81
C SER A 40 -17.89 -16.28 9.75
N SER A 41 -19.05 -16.81 10.13
CA SER A 41 -19.95 -17.49 9.18
C SER A 41 -20.50 -16.54 8.12
N GLY A 42 -20.59 -15.23 8.42
CA GLY A 42 -20.95 -14.19 7.46
C GLY A 42 -19.92 -14.09 6.34
N VAL A 43 -18.64 -13.98 6.69
CA VAL A 43 -17.54 -13.94 5.69
C VAL A 43 -17.48 -15.22 4.87
N ILE A 44 -17.66 -16.40 5.46
CA ILE A 44 -17.69 -17.67 4.70
C ILE A 44 -18.81 -17.66 3.64
N LYS A 45 -20.00 -17.18 3.98
CA LYS A 45 -21.11 -17.06 3.02
C LYS A 45 -20.82 -16.02 1.94
N ALA A 46 -20.22 -14.88 2.30
CA ALA A 46 -19.84 -13.83 1.37
C ALA A 46 -18.79 -14.33 0.35
N LEU A 47 -17.79 -15.08 0.81
CA LEU A 47 -16.79 -15.72 -0.06
C LEU A 47 -17.42 -16.72 -1.02
N GLN A 48 -18.36 -17.55 -0.56
CA GLN A 48 -19.11 -18.47 -1.43
C GLN A 48 -19.91 -17.72 -2.50
N LEU A 49 -20.50 -16.58 -2.17
CA LEU A 49 -21.24 -15.75 -3.12
C LEU A 49 -20.31 -15.10 -4.15
N ALA A 50 -19.15 -14.59 -3.72
CA ALA A 50 -18.14 -14.03 -4.62
C ALA A 50 -17.61 -15.10 -5.59
N ASP A 51 -17.32 -16.31 -5.10
CA ASP A 51 -16.90 -17.44 -5.91
C ASP A 51 -17.97 -17.86 -6.94
N GLN A 52 -19.24 -17.95 -6.51
CA GLN A 52 -20.35 -18.22 -7.42
C GLN A 52 -20.50 -17.14 -8.50
N THR A 53 -20.27 -15.87 -8.15
CA THR A 53 -20.35 -14.75 -9.09
C THR A 53 -19.22 -14.80 -10.11
N LEU A 54 -18.00 -15.14 -9.69
CA LEU A 54 -16.89 -15.42 -10.60
C LEU A 54 -17.19 -16.62 -11.50
N GLY A 55 -17.79 -17.69 -10.97
CA GLY A 55 -18.25 -18.84 -11.73
C GLY A 55 -19.26 -18.47 -12.82
N MET A 56 -20.22 -17.59 -12.52
CA MET A 56 -21.18 -17.08 -13.51
C MET A 56 -20.49 -16.29 -14.63
N LEU A 57 -19.49 -15.45 -14.30
CA LEU A 57 -18.68 -14.75 -15.30
C LEU A 57 -17.95 -15.74 -16.21
N MET A 58 -17.26 -16.72 -15.63
CA MET A 58 -16.48 -17.71 -16.38
C MET A 58 -17.35 -18.57 -17.30
N GLU A 59 -18.52 -19.01 -16.83
CA GLU A 59 -19.49 -19.73 -17.67
C GLU A 59 -20.05 -18.83 -18.78
N GLY A 60 -20.34 -17.56 -18.49
CA GLY A 60 -20.77 -16.58 -19.49
C GLY A 60 -19.73 -16.35 -20.58
N LEU A 61 -18.44 -16.28 -20.22
CA LEU A 61 -17.32 -16.20 -21.16
C LEU A 61 -17.17 -17.48 -21.97
N LYS A 62 -17.35 -18.65 -21.34
CA LYS A 62 -17.26 -19.95 -22.01
C LYS A 62 -18.36 -20.12 -23.06
N GLN A 63 -19.61 -19.79 -22.72
CA GLN A 63 -20.75 -19.82 -23.65
C GLN A 63 -20.54 -18.93 -24.89
N ARG A 64 -19.70 -17.89 -24.76
CA ARG A 64 -19.34 -16.96 -25.86
C ARG A 64 -18.02 -17.31 -26.54
N ASN A 65 -17.38 -18.43 -26.19
CA ASN A 65 -16.05 -18.83 -26.66
C ASN A 65 -14.94 -17.80 -26.34
N LEU A 66 -15.09 -17.03 -25.26
CA LEU A 66 -14.16 -15.99 -24.83
C LEU A 66 -13.27 -16.38 -23.64
N HIS A 67 -13.57 -17.49 -22.97
CA HIS A 67 -12.80 -17.97 -21.79
C HIS A 67 -11.31 -18.23 -22.06
N HIS A 68 -10.90 -18.46 -23.32
CA HIS A 68 -9.48 -18.58 -23.71
C HIS A 68 -8.94 -17.34 -24.45
N CYS A 69 -9.75 -16.28 -24.56
CA CYS A 69 -9.42 -15.03 -25.25
C CYS A 69 -9.20 -13.87 -24.27
N VAL A 70 -9.98 -13.84 -23.18
CA VAL A 70 -9.94 -12.77 -22.17
C VAL A 70 -8.74 -12.97 -21.22
N ASN A 71 -8.05 -11.88 -20.91
CA ASN A 71 -7.16 -11.79 -19.76
C ASN A 71 -7.95 -11.27 -18.56
N LEU A 72 -8.14 -12.11 -17.55
CA LEU A 72 -8.79 -11.79 -16.29
C LEU A 72 -7.72 -11.55 -15.22
N ILE A 73 -7.81 -10.41 -14.53
CA ILE A 73 -7.11 -10.15 -13.28
C ILE A 73 -8.17 -10.11 -12.19
N LEU A 74 -8.11 -11.05 -11.26
CA LEU A 74 -8.90 -11.04 -10.03
C LEU A 74 -7.99 -10.54 -8.90
N LEU A 75 -8.40 -9.48 -8.22
CA LEU A 75 -7.63 -8.90 -7.13
C LEU A 75 -8.53 -8.30 -6.05
N ALA A 76 -7.95 -7.97 -4.91
CA ALA A 76 -8.58 -7.15 -3.87
C ALA A 76 -7.76 -5.86 -3.66
N ASP A 77 -8.41 -4.86 -3.08
CA ASP A 77 -7.79 -3.61 -2.66
C ASP A 77 -6.99 -3.75 -1.36
N HIS A 78 -7.50 -4.52 -0.39
CA HIS A 78 -6.86 -4.81 0.88
C HIS A 78 -7.38 -6.09 1.53
N GLY A 79 -6.76 -6.47 2.66
CA GLY A 79 -7.29 -7.51 3.56
C GLY A 79 -8.22 -6.96 4.65
N MET A 80 -8.39 -7.71 5.74
CA MET A 80 -9.29 -7.40 6.86
C MET A 80 -8.70 -7.89 8.19
N GLU A 81 -8.81 -7.10 9.26
CA GLU A 81 -8.33 -7.42 10.61
C GLU A 81 -9.47 -7.33 11.63
N LYS A 82 -9.44 -8.18 12.66
CA LYS A 82 -10.42 -8.16 13.74
C LYS A 82 -10.14 -6.98 14.67
N THR A 83 -11.18 -6.29 15.14
CA THR A 83 -11.04 -5.21 16.13
C THR A 83 -11.80 -5.55 17.42
N TYR A 84 -11.46 -4.85 18.50
CA TYR A 84 -12.08 -5.05 19.82
C TYR A 84 -12.32 -3.72 20.53
N CYS A 85 -13.46 -3.57 21.19
CA CYS A 85 -13.74 -2.39 22.02
C CYS A 85 -12.84 -2.27 23.26
N SER A 86 -12.13 -3.35 23.64
CA SER A 86 -11.08 -3.32 24.66
C SER A 86 -9.73 -2.80 24.15
N GLN A 87 -9.57 -2.61 22.84
CA GLN A 87 -8.35 -2.17 22.17
C GLN A 87 -8.55 -0.80 21.50
N LEU A 88 -8.90 0.19 22.33
CA LEU A 88 -9.11 1.57 21.89
C LEU A 88 -8.14 2.52 22.58
N GLU A 89 -7.54 3.41 21.78
CA GLU A 89 -6.73 4.53 22.23
C GLU A 89 -7.52 5.84 22.10
N TYR A 90 -7.83 6.48 23.23
CA TYR A 90 -8.65 7.69 23.26
C TYR A 90 -7.77 8.94 23.23
N MET A 91 -7.84 9.72 22.16
CA MET A 91 -7.01 10.92 22.02
C MET A 91 -7.26 11.99 23.09
N THR A 92 -8.46 12.02 23.70
CA THR A 92 -8.74 12.87 24.86
C THR A 92 -7.92 12.54 26.10
N ASP A 93 -7.39 11.32 26.22
CA ASP A 93 -6.55 10.93 27.36
C ASP A 93 -5.13 11.52 27.22
N TYR A 94 -4.72 11.87 26.00
CA TYR A 94 -3.40 12.41 25.66
C TYR A 94 -3.40 13.91 25.36
N LEU A 95 -4.45 14.40 24.70
CA LEU A 95 -4.59 15.77 24.25
C LEU A 95 -5.53 16.54 25.17
N LYS A 96 -4.95 17.42 26.00
CA LYS A 96 -5.72 18.29 26.91
C LYS A 96 -6.55 19.36 26.17
N GLN A 97 -6.25 19.63 24.90
CA GLN A 97 -6.99 20.57 24.07
C GLN A 97 -8.21 19.88 23.47
N SER A 98 -9.39 20.51 23.57
CA SER A 98 -10.63 19.98 22.99
C SER A 98 -10.81 20.31 21.49
N ASN A 99 -10.06 21.29 20.97
CA ASN A 99 -10.21 21.85 19.63
C ASN A 99 -9.37 21.14 18.56
N PHE A 100 -9.45 19.82 18.50
CA PHE A 100 -8.90 19.04 17.38
C PHE A 100 -9.98 18.23 16.68
N TYR A 101 -9.70 17.91 15.42
CA TYR A 101 -10.44 16.94 14.64
C TYR A 101 -9.54 15.72 14.40
N ILE A 102 -10.11 14.53 14.52
CA ILE A 102 -9.43 13.27 14.24
C ILE A 102 -10.22 12.49 13.18
N TYR A 103 -9.51 12.03 12.16
CA TYR A 103 -9.94 10.90 11.35
C TYR A 103 -9.58 9.64 12.13
N VAL A 104 -10.59 8.95 12.67
CA VAL A 104 -10.42 7.81 13.58
C VAL A 104 -10.08 6.53 12.83
N GLY A 105 -9.55 5.54 13.55
CA GLY A 105 -9.34 4.18 13.06
C GLY A 105 -7.87 3.75 13.05
N PRO A 106 -7.52 2.74 12.23
CA PRO A 106 -6.18 2.15 12.16
C PRO A 106 -5.07 3.07 11.63
N ALA A 107 -5.41 3.99 10.73
CA ALA A 107 -4.52 4.98 10.12
C ALA A 107 -4.97 6.40 10.49
N ALA A 108 -5.09 6.65 11.79
CA ALA A 108 -5.67 7.88 12.28
C ALA A 108 -4.82 9.11 11.97
N ARG A 109 -5.50 10.23 11.72
CA ARG A 109 -4.87 11.53 11.43
C ARG A 109 -5.49 12.62 12.26
N ILE A 110 -4.67 13.54 12.75
CA ILE A 110 -5.11 14.66 13.57
C ILE A 110 -4.84 15.97 12.83
N ARG A 111 -5.84 16.85 12.87
CA ARG A 111 -5.71 18.23 12.41
C ARG A 111 -6.42 19.18 13.35
N ALA A 112 -6.09 20.47 13.24
CA ALA A 112 -6.87 21.50 13.93
C ALA A 112 -8.33 21.46 13.48
N TYR A 113 -9.25 21.78 14.40
CA TYR A 113 -10.67 21.84 14.08
C TYR A 113 -10.96 23.00 13.10
N ASN A 114 -10.42 24.18 13.39
CA ASN A 114 -10.55 25.39 12.57
C ASN A 114 -9.50 25.45 11.46
N VAL A 115 -9.71 24.71 10.39
CA VAL A 115 -8.89 24.83 9.17
C VAL A 115 -9.38 25.99 8.28
N PRO A 116 -8.49 26.80 7.68
CA PRO A 116 -7.03 26.73 7.71
C PRO A 116 -6.35 27.53 8.85
N LYS A 117 -7.12 28.26 9.67
CA LYS A 117 -6.59 29.25 10.64
C LYS A 117 -5.58 28.67 11.64
N ASP A 118 -5.81 27.45 12.13
CA ASP A 118 -5.03 26.83 13.20
C ASP A 118 -4.17 25.64 12.73
N TYR A 119 -3.92 25.52 11.42
CA TYR A 119 -3.34 24.31 10.80
C TYR A 119 -2.00 23.82 11.40
N PHE A 120 -1.18 24.70 11.98
CA PHE A 120 0.17 24.39 12.46
C PHE A 120 0.32 24.28 14.00
N THR A 121 -0.76 24.32 14.79
CA THR A 121 -0.67 24.54 16.25
C THR A 121 -0.67 23.28 17.12
N CYS A 122 -0.81 22.08 16.53
CA CYS A 122 -0.88 20.84 17.31
C CYS A 122 0.51 20.39 17.80
N LYS A 123 0.75 20.46 19.12
CA LYS A 123 1.94 19.92 19.79
C LYS A 123 1.56 18.62 20.50
N CYS A 124 1.95 17.48 19.95
CA CYS A 124 1.82 16.18 20.62
C CYS A 124 3.16 15.85 21.31
N GLY A 125 3.16 15.73 22.64
CA GLY A 125 4.31 15.27 23.42
C GLY A 125 4.30 13.75 23.62
N PRO A 126 5.43 13.13 24.02
CA PRO A 126 5.48 11.69 24.29
C PRO A 126 4.75 11.38 25.61
N ILE A 127 3.84 10.39 25.62
CA ILE A 127 3.11 9.99 26.81
C ILE A 127 2.99 8.46 26.87
N SER A 128 3.67 7.86 27.87
CA SER A 128 3.41 6.50 28.40
C SER A 128 3.50 5.32 27.40
N PRO A 129 3.36 4.04 27.84
CA PRO A 129 3.09 2.95 26.92
C PRO A 129 1.73 3.20 26.25
N GLN A 130 1.72 3.22 24.93
CA GLN A 130 0.56 3.46 24.07
C GLN A 130 0.64 2.53 22.87
N HIS A 131 -0.51 2.10 22.34
CA HIS A 131 -0.64 1.18 21.19
C HIS A 131 -0.71 1.92 19.85
N PHE A 132 -0.05 3.06 19.79
CA PHE A 132 0.16 3.82 18.57
C PHE A 132 1.46 4.59 18.68
N LYS A 133 2.05 4.99 17.55
CA LYS A 133 3.19 5.89 17.50
C LYS A 133 2.83 7.14 16.70
N PRO A 134 2.90 8.35 17.29
CA PRO A 134 2.66 9.57 16.56
C PRO A 134 3.85 9.89 15.65
N TYR A 135 3.55 10.33 14.44
CA TYR A 135 4.54 10.80 13.48
C TYR A 135 4.09 12.15 12.92
N LEU A 136 5.08 13.04 12.73
CA LEU A 136 4.96 13.99 11.64
C LEU A 136 5.11 13.21 10.34
N THR A 137 4.22 13.40 9.38
CA THR A 137 4.19 12.58 8.16
C THR A 137 5.50 12.52 7.37
N PRO A 138 6.36 13.57 7.32
CA PRO A 138 7.69 13.45 6.73
C PRO A 138 8.62 12.43 7.41
N ASN A 139 8.37 12.12 8.69
CA ASN A 139 9.16 11.20 9.51
C ASN A 139 8.59 9.78 9.54
N LEU A 140 7.46 9.51 8.86
CA LEU A 140 6.98 8.14 8.67
C LEU A 140 8.03 7.30 7.91
N PRO A 141 8.06 5.97 8.12
CA PRO A 141 8.85 5.07 7.28
C PRO A 141 8.63 5.36 5.79
N LYS A 142 9.72 5.58 5.05
CA LYS A 142 9.64 6.04 3.66
C LYS A 142 8.90 5.08 2.73
N ARG A 143 8.89 3.78 3.06
CA ARG A 143 8.14 2.74 2.33
C ARG A 143 6.63 3.00 2.21
N PHE A 144 6.04 3.80 3.10
CA PHE A 144 4.62 4.15 2.97
C PHE A 144 4.35 5.16 1.86
N HIS A 145 5.37 5.93 1.44
CA HIS A 145 5.22 7.05 0.50
C HIS A 145 4.09 8.04 0.88
N TYR A 146 3.75 8.14 2.17
CA TYR A 146 2.54 8.79 2.68
C TYR A 146 2.84 10.13 3.38
N ALA A 147 3.34 11.10 2.62
CA ALA A 147 3.66 12.44 3.16
C ALA A 147 3.50 13.59 2.16
N ASN A 148 3.72 13.33 0.87
CA ASN A 148 3.81 14.38 -0.15
C ASN A 148 2.44 14.77 -0.73
N ASN A 149 1.51 15.18 0.12
CA ASN A 149 0.23 15.76 -0.31
C ASN A 149 -0.35 16.67 0.78
N ILE A 150 -0.95 17.80 0.41
CA ILE A 150 -1.57 18.73 1.37
C ILE A 150 -2.79 18.14 2.08
N ARG A 151 -3.46 17.15 1.48
CA ARG A 151 -4.59 16.42 2.07
C ARG A 151 -4.16 15.44 3.15
N ILE A 152 -2.87 15.09 3.20
CA ILE A 152 -2.31 14.28 4.27
C ILE A 152 -1.98 15.23 5.42
N ASP A 153 -2.78 15.17 6.48
CA ASP A 153 -2.55 15.95 7.70
C ASP A 153 -1.14 15.69 8.25
N LYS A 154 -0.55 16.71 8.89
CA LYS A 154 0.84 16.59 9.37
C LYS A 154 1.02 15.59 10.49
N VAL A 155 -0.01 15.36 11.31
CA VAL A 155 0.02 14.40 12.41
C VAL A 155 -0.68 13.11 11.99
N HIS A 156 0.07 12.02 11.96
CA HIS A 156 -0.42 10.68 11.69
C HIS A 156 -0.12 9.77 12.88
N LEU A 157 -1.04 8.86 13.19
CA LEU A 157 -0.86 7.87 14.24
C LEU A 157 -0.70 6.50 13.58
N LEU A 158 0.49 5.92 13.69
CA LEU A 158 0.74 4.55 13.27
C LEU A 158 0.27 3.63 14.39
N VAL A 159 -0.89 3.01 14.22
CA VAL A 159 -1.56 2.22 15.27
C VAL A 159 -1.11 0.76 15.21
N ASP A 160 -0.93 0.13 16.37
CA ASP A 160 -0.61 -1.30 16.48
C ASP A 160 -1.75 -2.16 15.91
N ARG A 161 -1.45 -3.41 15.52
CA ARG A 161 -2.47 -4.35 15.03
C ARG A 161 -3.63 -4.49 16.01
N GLN A 162 -4.85 -4.51 15.47
CA GLN A 162 -6.12 -4.71 16.19
C GLN A 162 -6.54 -3.55 17.12
N TRP A 163 -5.69 -2.52 17.27
CA TRP A 163 -6.01 -1.31 18.00
C TRP A 163 -6.62 -0.24 17.09
N LEU A 164 -7.44 0.64 17.67
CA LEU A 164 -7.99 1.81 16.98
C LEU A 164 -7.66 3.08 17.76
N ALA A 165 -7.18 4.11 17.06
CA ALA A 165 -7.08 5.45 17.63
C ALA A 165 -8.38 6.22 17.36
N VAL A 166 -9.04 6.67 18.43
CA VAL A 166 -10.36 7.30 18.39
C VAL A 166 -10.35 8.60 19.17
N ARG A 167 -11.40 9.41 19.05
CA ARG A 167 -11.46 10.69 19.76
C ARG A 167 -11.57 10.51 21.27
N ASP A 168 -12.63 9.86 21.71
CA ASP A 168 -13.05 9.79 23.10
C ASP A 168 -13.86 8.51 23.38
N LYS A 169 -14.24 8.31 24.64
CA LYS A 169 -14.94 7.11 25.14
C LYS A 169 -16.37 6.96 24.62
N GLY A 170 -16.90 7.92 23.86
CA GLY A 170 -18.19 7.82 23.19
C GLY A 170 -18.15 7.02 21.88
N TYR A 171 -16.97 6.58 21.42
CA TYR A 171 -16.83 5.81 20.19
C TYR A 171 -17.31 4.36 20.36
N THR A 172 -18.23 3.91 19.50
CA THR A 172 -18.89 2.59 19.60
C THR A 172 -18.62 1.65 18.43
N PHE A 173 -18.05 2.14 17.31
CA PHE A 173 -17.75 1.33 16.11
C PHE A 173 -16.39 0.62 16.24
N CYS A 174 -16.25 -0.20 17.29
CA CYS A 174 -14.97 -0.73 17.76
C CYS A 174 -14.84 -2.26 17.67
N ASP A 175 -15.94 -2.97 17.42
CA ASP A 175 -15.96 -4.42 17.20
C ASP A 175 -16.35 -4.69 15.74
N GLY A 176 -16.15 -5.94 15.30
CA GLY A 176 -16.30 -6.35 13.91
C GLY A 176 -14.93 -6.52 13.23
N GLY A 177 -14.84 -6.09 11.98
CA GLY A 177 -13.58 -6.02 11.23
C GLY A 177 -13.24 -4.59 10.83
N ASN A 178 -11.95 -4.31 10.60
CA ASN A 178 -11.49 -3.05 10.04
C ASN A 178 -10.16 -3.26 9.27
N HIS A 179 -9.77 -2.26 8.49
CA HIS A 179 -8.56 -2.28 7.67
C HIS A 179 -7.95 -0.88 7.58
N GLY A 180 -6.79 -0.76 6.91
CA GLY A 180 -6.02 0.49 6.81
C GLY A 180 -4.84 0.57 7.78
N TYR A 181 -4.47 -0.54 8.43
CA TYR A 181 -3.22 -0.64 9.18
C TYR A 181 -2.00 -0.62 8.24
N ASP A 182 -0.81 -0.84 8.81
CA ASP A 182 0.42 -1.07 8.05
C ASP A 182 0.24 -2.13 6.94
N ASN A 183 0.62 -1.78 5.71
CA ASN A 183 0.49 -2.63 4.54
C ASN A 183 1.37 -3.89 4.60
N GLU A 184 2.36 -3.96 5.50
CA GLU A 184 3.15 -5.17 5.74
C GLU A 184 2.46 -6.18 6.66
N PHE A 185 1.37 -5.82 7.33
CA PHE A 185 0.64 -6.79 8.14
C PHE A 185 -0.04 -7.84 7.25
N LYS A 186 0.15 -9.11 7.59
CA LYS A 186 -0.44 -10.24 6.85
C LYS A 186 -1.95 -10.11 6.67
N SER A 187 -2.66 -9.57 7.66
CA SER A 187 -4.10 -9.32 7.59
C SER A 187 -4.49 -8.24 6.59
N MET A 188 -3.57 -7.38 6.15
CA MET A 188 -3.80 -6.32 5.16
C MET A 188 -3.40 -6.73 3.73
N GLN A 189 -2.77 -7.90 3.56
CA GLN A 189 -2.42 -8.42 2.25
C GLN A 189 -3.66 -8.74 1.42
N ALA A 190 -3.59 -8.46 0.11
CA ALA A 190 -4.68 -8.67 -0.84
C ALA A 190 -4.41 -9.89 -1.75
N ILE A 191 -5.47 -10.42 -2.36
CA ILE A 191 -5.35 -11.48 -3.37
C ILE A 191 -4.96 -10.90 -4.74
N PHE A 192 -4.28 -11.72 -5.54
CA PHE A 192 -4.06 -11.49 -6.97
C PHE A 192 -4.05 -12.83 -7.71
N LEU A 193 -4.85 -12.95 -8.78
CA LEU A 193 -4.87 -14.07 -9.70
C LEU A 193 -4.95 -13.56 -11.14
N GLY A 194 -3.98 -13.97 -11.98
CA GLY A 194 -3.99 -13.72 -13.42
C GLY A 194 -4.38 -14.97 -14.19
N TYR A 195 -5.37 -14.87 -15.08
CA TYR A 195 -5.83 -15.96 -15.94
C TYR A 195 -6.06 -15.46 -17.37
N GLY A 196 -5.60 -16.20 -18.37
CA GLY A 196 -5.84 -15.87 -19.77
C GLY A 196 -4.63 -16.06 -20.68
N PRO A 197 -4.74 -15.71 -21.97
CA PRO A 197 -3.68 -15.97 -22.96
C PRO A 197 -2.38 -15.18 -22.70
N GLY A 198 -2.42 -14.06 -21.97
CA GLY A 198 -1.25 -13.26 -21.62
C GLY A 198 -0.44 -13.82 -20.45
N PHE A 199 -1.08 -14.55 -19.54
CA PHE A 199 -0.48 -15.03 -18.29
C PHE A 199 0.09 -16.43 -18.42
N LYS A 200 1.21 -16.73 -17.73
CA LYS A 200 1.69 -18.10 -17.56
C LYS A 200 0.65 -18.94 -16.82
N GLU A 201 0.63 -20.23 -17.12
CA GLU A 201 -0.31 -21.16 -16.50
C GLU A 201 0.32 -21.84 -15.30
N LYS A 202 -0.48 -22.16 -14.27
CA LYS A 202 -0.07 -22.95 -13.09
C LYS A 202 1.24 -22.46 -12.45
N THR A 203 1.37 -21.14 -12.34
CA THR A 203 2.57 -20.48 -11.81
C THR A 203 2.20 -19.73 -10.54
N GLU A 204 2.90 -20.01 -9.45
CA GLU A 204 2.90 -19.21 -8.23
C GLU A 204 4.10 -18.25 -8.28
N VAL A 205 3.92 -17.03 -7.79
CA VAL A 205 4.95 -15.97 -7.82
C VAL A 205 5.07 -15.36 -6.44
N ASP A 206 6.24 -14.76 -6.18
CA ASP A 206 6.46 -14.01 -4.95
C ASP A 206 5.53 -12.79 -4.85
N PRO A 207 5.23 -12.29 -3.62
CA PRO A 207 4.43 -11.10 -3.44
C PRO A 207 4.99 -9.88 -4.17
N PHE A 208 4.10 -9.05 -4.69
CA PHE A 208 4.42 -7.77 -5.32
C PHE A 208 3.39 -6.71 -4.92
N GLU A 209 3.69 -5.44 -5.15
CA GLU A 209 2.82 -4.32 -4.79
C GLU A 209 1.77 -4.03 -5.87
N ASN A 210 0.55 -3.65 -5.46
CA ASN A 210 -0.54 -3.37 -6.41
C ASN A 210 -0.25 -2.21 -7.38
N ILE A 211 0.70 -1.32 -7.05
CA ILE A 211 1.15 -0.24 -7.95
C ILE A 211 1.76 -0.77 -9.26
N GLU A 212 2.27 -2.01 -9.25
CA GLU A 212 2.84 -2.66 -10.44
C GLU A 212 1.77 -3.14 -11.44
N VAL A 213 0.52 -3.30 -10.99
CA VAL A 213 -0.58 -3.84 -11.81
C VAL A 213 -0.93 -2.92 -12.98
N TYR A 214 -0.74 -1.60 -12.84
CA TYR A 214 -1.01 -0.66 -13.93
C TYR A 214 -0.14 -0.92 -15.17
N ASN A 215 1.17 -1.12 -14.98
CA ASN A 215 2.09 -1.44 -16.08
C ASN A 215 1.73 -2.79 -16.70
N LEU A 216 1.41 -3.79 -15.87
CA LEU A 216 0.95 -5.11 -16.32
C LEU A 216 -0.31 -5.03 -17.19
N MET A 217 -1.31 -4.23 -16.80
CA MET A 217 -2.52 -4.01 -17.60
C MET A 217 -2.18 -3.33 -18.94
N CYS A 218 -1.28 -2.35 -18.94
CA CYS A 218 -0.82 -1.70 -20.17
C CYS A 218 -0.12 -2.70 -21.11
N ASP A 219 0.70 -3.60 -20.59
CA ASP A 219 1.37 -4.65 -21.36
C ASP A 219 0.38 -5.65 -21.96
N LEU A 220 -0.65 -6.05 -21.21
CA LEU A 220 -1.72 -6.94 -21.68
C LEU A 220 -2.55 -6.29 -22.79
N LEU A 221 -2.81 -4.98 -22.70
CA LEU A 221 -3.50 -4.18 -23.71
C LEU A 221 -2.58 -3.72 -24.85
N ARG A 222 -1.26 -3.91 -24.72
CA ARG A 222 -0.21 -3.47 -25.66
C ARG A 222 -0.20 -1.96 -25.89
N ILE A 223 -0.43 -1.18 -24.83
CA ILE A 223 -0.39 0.28 -24.85
C ILE A 223 0.79 0.81 -24.05
N THR A 224 1.17 2.06 -24.29
CA THR A 224 2.23 2.73 -23.53
C THR A 224 1.66 3.23 -22.19
N PRO A 225 2.23 2.84 -21.04
CA PRO A 225 1.79 3.34 -19.74
C PRO A 225 2.11 4.83 -19.58
N ALA A 226 1.23 5.56 -18.89
CA ALA A 226 1.55 6.91 -18.40
C ALA A 226 2.59 6.85 -17.27
N PRO A 227 3.29 7.95 -16.94
CA PRO A 227 4.23 7.99 -15.81
C PRO A 227 3.54 7.56 -14.50
N ASN A 228 4.14 6.60 -13.81
CA ASN A 228 3.60 6.01 -12.58
C ASN A 228 4.75 5.53 -11.66
N ASN A 229 4.41 5.01 -10.49
CA ASN A 229 5.39 4.57 -9.49
C ASN A 229 5.82 3.10 -9.62
N GLY A 230 5.16 2.31 -10.47
CA GLY A 230 5.54 0.92 -10.70
C GLY A 230 6.82 0.80 -11.54
N THR A 231 7.59 -0.25 -11.29
CA THR A 231 8.80 -0.58 -12.03
C THR A 231 8.46 -1.39 -13.29
N HIS A 232 8.29 -0.72 -14.43
CA HIS A 232 7.88 -1.38 -15.69
C HIS A 232 8.83 -2.53 -16.07
N GLY A 233 8.28 -3.75 -16.17
CA GLY A 233 9.03 -4.98 -16.43
C GLY A 233 9.25 -5.86 -15.20
N SER A 234 9.01 -5.37 -13.98
CA SER A 234 9.09 -6.15 -12.73
C SER A 234 8.24 -7.42 -12.78
N LEU A 235 7.03 -7.33 -13.35
CA LEU A 235 6.06 -8.42 -13.48
C LEU A 235 6.17 -9.21 -14.80
N ASN A 236 7.24 -9.05 -15.58
CA ASN A 236 7.43 -9.81 -16.83
C ASN A 236 7.40 -11.32 -16.62
N HIS A 237 7.80 -11.78 -15.43
CA HIS A 237 7.80 -13.18 -15.06
C HIS A 237 6.38 -13.79 -14.95
N LEU A 238 5.31 -12.99 -14.88
CA LEU A 238 3.91 -13.43 -14.95
C LEU A 238 3.45 -13.69 -16.40
N LEU A 239 4.09 -13.06 -17.39
CA LEU A 239 3.62 -13.05 -18.78
C LEU A 239 4.22 -14.20 -19.60
N LYS A 240 3.43 -14.80 -20.50
CA LYS A 240 3.94 -15.80 -21.47
C LYS A 240 4.93 -15.15 -22.45
N LYS A 241 4.63 -13.94 -22.90
CA LYS A 241 5.45 -13.14 -23.81
C LYS A 241 5.43 -11.68 -23.35
N PRO A 242 6.48 -11.19 -22.68
CA PRO A 242 6.59 -9.79 -22.28
C PRO A 242 6.42 -8.83 -23.46
N PHE A 243 5.68 -7.74 -23.25
CA PHE A 243 5.53 -6.66 -24.24
C PHE A 243 6.69 -5.67 -24.16
N TYR A 244 7.19 -5.42 -22.96
CA TYR A 244 8.29 -4.52 -22.67
C TYR A 244 9.50 -5.29 -22.13
N ASN A 245 10.70 -4.93 -22.62
CA ASN A 245 11.96 -5.47 -22.11
C ASN A 245 12.73 -4.33 -21.40
N PRO A 246 12.85 -4.36 -20.06
CA PRO A 246 13.53 -3.30 -19.34
C PRO A 246 15.03 -3.28 -19.67
N LEU A 247 15.60 -2.07 -19.67
CA LEU A 247 17.03 -1.83 -19.77
C LEU A 247 17.50 -1.15 -18.49
N HIS A 248 18.75 -1.38 -18.10
CA HIS A 248 19.36 -0.58 -17.04
C HIS A 248 19.42 0.89 -17.46
N ALA A 249 19.08 1.78 -16.52
CA ALA A 249 19.25 3.22 -16.71
C ALA A 249 20.73 3.51 -16.97
N LYS A 250 21.00 4.41 -17.92
CA LYS A 250 22.37 4.84 -18.21
C LYS A 250 22.87 5.72 -17.08
N GLU A 251 24.15 5.60 -16.76
CA GLU A 251 24.80 6.50 -15.82
C GLU A 251 24.84 7.91 -16.43
N GLU A 252 24.33 8.90 -15.69
CA GLU A 252 24.30 10.30 -16.12
C GLU A 252 25.65 11.00 -15.94
N SER A 253 26.50 10.51 -15.03
CA SER A 253 27.77 11.13 -14.70
C SER A 253 28.80 10.07 -14.33
N SER A 254 29.89 10.01 -15.11
CA SER A 254 30.98 9.08 -14.83
C SER A 254 31.72 9.45 -13.56
N PRO A 255 32.26 8.47 -12.81
CA PRO A 255 33.06 8.73 -11.61
C PRO A 255 34.26 9.64 -11.90
N SER A 256 34.47 10.64 -11.06
CA SER A 256 35.68 11.45 -11.10
C SER A 256 36.90 10.69 -10.57
N SER A 257 38.08 10.96 -11.12
CA SER A 257 39.34 10.47 -10.54
C SER A 257 39.72 11.33 -9.33
N CYS A 258 40.01 10.70 -8.20
CA CYS A 258 40.58 11.34 -7.00
C CYS A 258 42.03 10.87 -6.81
N PRO A 259 42.99 11.34 -7.64
CA PRO A 259 44.39 10.98 -7.46
C PRO A 259 44.90 11.55 -6.14
N VAL A 260 45.73 10.79 -5.44
CA VAL A 260 46.41 11.28 -4.23
C VAL A 260 47.42 12.34 -4.65
N VAL A 261 47.08 13.62 -4.44
CA VAL A 261 47.96 14.76 -4.76
C VAL A 261 48.96 15.03 -3.63
N SER A 262 48.58 14.71 -2.39
CA SER A 262 49.44 14.87 -1.20
C SER A 262 49.19 13.76 -0.19
N LEU A 263 50.27 13.31 0.47
CA LEU A 263 50.21 12.37 1.60
C LEU A 263 49.94 13.06 2.94
N THR A 264 49.99 14.39 2.95
CA THR A 264 49.66 15.23 4.11
C THR A 264 48.46 16.12 3.78
N PRO A 265 47.50 16.30 4.70
CA PRO A 265 46.42 17.27 4.53
C PRO A 265 46.99 18.66 4.26
N SER A 266 46.43 19.37 3.27
CA SER A 266 46.89 20.71 2.88
C SER A 266 46.46 21.82 3.84
N GLY A 267 45.54 21.54 4.77
CA GLY A 267 45.07 22.47 5.78
C GLY A 267 44.89 21.81 7.13
N GLU A 268 44.97 22.61 8.19
CA GLU A 268 44.64 22.18 9.55
C GLU A 268 43.13 21.99 9.65
N LEU A 269 42.70 20.75 9.86
CA LEU A 269 41.29 20.39 10.05
C LEU A 269 40.85 20.55 11.52
N GLY A 270 41.69 21.15 12.36
CA GLY A 270 41.46 21.33 13.80
C GLY A 270 41.30 20.03 14.59
N CYS A 271 41.64 18.87 14.00
CA CYS A 271 41.54 17.57 14.66
C CYS A 271 42.72 17.30 15.59
N THR A 272 42.47 16.56 16.68
CA THR A 272 43.51 15.98 17.52
C THR A 272 43.50 14.47 17.36
N CYS A 273 44.61 13.90 16.89
CA CYS A 273 44.76 12.45 16.78
C CYS A 273 45.68 11.96 17.90
N SER A 274 45.27 10.92 18.63
CA SER A 274 46.19 10.22 19.55
C SER A 274 47.32 9.56 18.74
N GLU A 275 48.52 9.48 19.34
CA GLU A 275 49.81 9.28 18.64
C GLU A 275 49.74 8.35 17.41
N VAL A 276 50.20 8.87 16.27
CA VAL A 276 50.44 8.09 15.05
C VAL A 276 51.69 7.23 15.27
N SER A 277 51.53 6.10 15.96
CA SER A 277 52.57 5.08 16.05
C SER A 277 52.75 4.41 14.68
N ARG A 278 54.00 4.19 14.24
CA ARG A 278 54.34 3.41 13.03
C ARG A 278 53.76 1.99 12.99
N SER A 279 53.14 1.51 14.07
CA SER A 279 52.53 0.18 14.19
C SER A 279 51.00 0.13 14.04
N THR A 280 50.30 1.26 13.91
CA THR A 280 48.83 1.28 13.80
C THR A 280 48.40 1.93 12.49
N LEU A 281 47.73 1.16 11.63
CA LEU A 281 47.43 1.52 10.24
C LEU A 281 46.39 2.63 10.07
N LEU A 282 45.68 3.06 11.12
CA LEU A 282 44.75 4.20 11.08
C LEU A 282 44.65 4.86 12.48
N PRO A 283 45.14 6.09 12.70
CA PRO A 283 44.91 6.82 13.94
C PRO A 283 43.44 7.27 14.03
N ILE A 284 42.87 7.23 15.24
CA ILE A 284 41.53 7.77 15.52
C ILE A 284 41.71 9.25 15.84
N CYS A 285 41.17 10.12 14.99
CA CYS A 285 41.19 11.57 15.18
C CYS A 285 39.85 12.03 15.77
N GLU A 286 39.91 12.80 16.84
CA GLU A 286 38.75 13.38 17.52
C GLU A 286 38.78 14.91 17.40
N ASN A 287 37.62 15.56 17.62
CA ASN A 287 37.47 17.03 17.66
C ASN A 287 37.88 17.79 16.39
N CYS A 288 37.64 17.25 15.20
CA CYS A 288 37.82 17.99 13.94
C CYS A 288 36.86 19.19 13.83
N SER A 289 37.34 20.30 13.26
CA SER A 289 36.58 21.54 12.98
C SER A 289 35.78 21.47 11.68
#